data_AF-A0A2M7Y1X2-F1
#
_entry.id   AF-A0A2M7Y1X2-F1
#
_cell.length_a   1.000
_cell.length_b   1.000
_cell.length_c   1.000
_cell.angle_alpha   90.00
_cell.angle_beta   90.00
_cell.angle_gamma   90.00
#
_symmetry.space_group_name_H-M   'P 1'
#
loop_
_entity.id
_entity.type
_entity.pdbx_description
1 polymer ?
#
loop_
_entity_poly.entity_id
_entity_poly.type
_entity_poly.pdbx_seq_one_letter_code
_entity_poly.pdbx_strand_id
1 'polypeptide(L)'
;MRRRVTNPSFADERLAALLDEENHELDGFLRLLEREQGALGAGEVDRLVVLAEEKAAAFSRLAAIGRRRAETLIGAGFGGRPEAFEAWLARLPEKAPARARWQRLRDAAARAHDINRRNGELIRMRLLHNRQALALLLSLADQAALYGPDGQAQPRPSGRQIDLA
;
A
#
# COMPACT_ATOMS: atom_id res chain seq x y z
N MET A 1 15.02 -0.14 39.96
CA MET A 1 13.96 -0.27 38.93
C MET A 1 12.67 0.38 39.44
N ARG A 2 12.39 1.64 39.08
CA ARG A 2 11.15 2.33 39.48
C ARG A 2 10.01 1.90 38.54
N ARG A 3 9.01 1.17 39.06
CA ARG A 3 7.72 0.99 38.38
C ARG A 3 7.14 2.39 38.16
N ARG A 4 7.03 2.85 36.91
CA ARG A 4 6.20 4.01 36.58
C ARG A 4 4.77 3.58 36.88
N VAL A 5 4.23 4.07 37.99
CA VAL A 5 2.79 4.00 38.28
C VAL A 5 2.15 4.97 37.29
N THR A 6 1.87 4.49 36.09
CA THR A 6 0.99 5.14 35.14
C THR A 6 -0.39 5.15 35.78
N ASN A 7 -0.87 6.34 36.12
CA ASN A 7 -2.23 6.51 36.62
C ASN A 7 -3.21 6.00 35.55
N PRO A 8 -4.05 5.00 35.82
CA PRO A 8 -4.91 4.37 34.81
C PRO A 8 -5.80 5.37 34.05
N SER A 9 -6.24 6.46 34.68
CA SER A 9 -7.04 7.50 34.02
C SER A 9 -6.29 8.21 32.88
N PHE A 10 -5.00 8.51 33.10
CA PHE A 10 -4.17 9.21 32.10
C PHE A 10 -3.81 8.32 30.91
N ALA A 11 -3.62 7.02 31.17
CA ALA A 11 -3.38 6.05 30.11
C ALA A 11 -4.63 5.87 29.23
N ASP A 12 -5.83 5.83 29.83
CA ASP A 12 -7.09 5.70 29.11
C ASP A 12 -7.36 6.92 28.21
N GLU A 13 -7.13 8.14 28.71
CA GLU A 13 -7.23 9.38 27.93
C GLU A 13 -6.23 9.41 26.77
N ARG A 14 -4.98 9.00 27.02
CA ARG A 14 -3.95 8.95 25.98
C ARG A 14 -4.27 7.92 24.90
N LEU A 15 -4.77 6.75 25.27
CA LEU A 15 -5.19 5.72 24.30
C LEU A 15 -6.39 6.18 23.47
N ALA A 16 -7.34 6.89 24.09
CA ALA A 16 -8.47 7.48 23.37
C ALA A 16 -8.01 8.56 22.37
N ALA A 17 -7.06 9.42 22.76
CA ALA A 17 -6.49 10.43 21.86
C ALA A 17 -5.71 9.80 20.70
N LEU A 18 -4.93 8.74 20.97
CA LEU A 18 -4.23 7.99 19.92
C LEU A 18 -5.21 7.34 18.94
N LEU A 19 -6.35 6.81 19.41
CA LEU A 19 -7.39 6.29 18.52
C LEU A 19 -7.96 7.36 17.58
N ASP A 20 -8.21 8.57 18.09
CA ASP A 20 -8.70 9.67 17.27
C ASP A 20 -7.65 10.09 16.23
N GLU A 21 -6.38 10.16 16.63
CA GLU A 21 -5.24 10.43 15.75
C GLU A 21 -5.10 9.35 14.65
N GLU A 22 -5.18 8.06 15.00
CA GLU A 22 -5.13 6.95 14.03
C GLU A 22 -6.30 7.00 13.04
N ASN A 23 -7.52 7.27 13.52
CA ASN A 23 -8.69 7.39 12.64
C ASN A 23 -8.51 8.55 11.64
N HIS A 24 -8.01 9.69 12.10
CA HIS A 24 -7.77 10.85 11.24
C HIS A 24 -6.73 10.55 10.15
N GLU A 25 -5.57 9.98 10.54
CA GLU A 25 -4.52 9.62 9.58
C GLU A 25 -5.00 8.54 8.60
N LEU A 26 -5.79 7.57 9.06
CA LEU A 26 -6.31 6.51 8.20
C LEU A 26 -7.36 7.03 7.21
N ASP A 27 -8.22 7.95 7.63
CA ASP A 27 -9.15 8.65 6.71
C ASP A 27 -8.37 9.46 5.67
N GLY A 28 -7.24 10.08 6.05
CA GLY A 28 -6.32 10.71 5.11
C GLY A 28 -5.70 9.73 4.12
N PHE A 29 -5.25 8.58 4.63
CA PHE A 29 -4.67 7.50 3.82
C PHE A 29 -5.68 6.92 2.82
N LEU A 30 -6.95 6.76 3.21
CA LEU A 30 -8.03 6.32 2.32
C LEU A 30 -8.19 7.29 1.14
N ARG A 31 -8.22 8.60 1.38
CA ARG A 31 -8.29 9.60 0.31
C ARG A 31 -7.08 9.55 -0.63
N LEU A 32 -5.88 9.23 -0.11
CA LEU A 32 -4.69 9.02 -0.94
C LEU A 32 -4.85 7.80 -1.86
N LEU A 33 -5.37 6.69 -1.32
CA LEU A 33 -5.61 5.47 -2.10
C LEU A 33 -6.67 5.69 -3.20
N GLU A 34 -7.72 6.47 -2.91
CA GLU A 34 -8.75 6.84 -3.90
C GLU A 34 -8.18 7.74 -5.00
N ARG A 35 -7.35 8.73 -4.64
CA ARG A 35 -6.63 9.56 -5.63
C ARG A 35 -5.69 8.72 -6.49
N GLU A 36 -4.97 7.76 -5.90
CA GLU A 36 -4.13 6.81 -6.61
C GLU A 36 -4.95 5.95 -7.57
N GLN A 37 -6.11 5.45 -7.15
CA GLN A 37 -7.02 4.70 -8.01
C GLN A 37 -7.48 5.53 -9.22
N GLY A 38 -7.81 6.81 -8.99
CA GLY A 38 -8.18 7.74 -10.06
C GLY A 38 -7.05 8.00 -11.05
N ALA A 39 -5.85 8.29 -10.55
CA ALA A 39 -4.65 8.50 -11.38
C ALA A 39 -4.27 7.22 -12.16
N LEU A 40 -4.42 6.04 -11.54
CA LEU A 40 -4.30 4.74 -12.21
C LEU A 40 -5.40 4.52 -13.25
N GLY A 41 -6.61 5.05 -13.07
CA GLY A 41 -7.64 5.03 -14.09
C GLY A 41 -7.29 5.90 -15.30
N ALA A 42 -6.86 7.13 -15.04
CA ALA A 42 -6.55 8.14 -16.06
C ALA A 42 -5.18 7.94 -16.75
N GLY A 43 -4.26 7.16 -16.18
CA GLY A 43 -2.92 6.96 -16.72
C GLY A 43 -1.95 8.13 -16.45
N GLU A 44 -2.18 8.87 -15.37
CA GLU A 44 -1.42 10.07 -15.01
C GLU A 44 -0.13 9.70 -14.25
N VAL A 45 0.91 9.29 -14.98
CA VAL A 45 2.17 8.76 -14.40
C VAL A 45 2.84 9.76 -13.45
N ASP A 46 2.92 11.03 -13.81
CA ASP A 46 3.56 12.06 -12.97
C ASP A 46 2.86 12.21 -11.61
N ARG A 47 1.52 12.10 -11.60
CA ARG A 47 0.73 12.14 -10.36
C ARG A 47 0.96 10.90 -9.50
N LEU A 48 1.18 9.73 -10.11
CA LEU A 48 1.46 8.49 -9.37
C LEU A 48 2.78 8.55 -8.60
N VAL A 49 3.80 9.23 -9.12
CA VAL A 49 5.08 9.41 -8.42
C VAL A 49 4.89 10.21 -7.14
N VAL A 50 4.21 11.36 -7.24
CA VAL A 50 3.90 12.22 -6.08
C VAL A 50 3.04 11.47 -5.06
N LEU A 51 2.01 10.76 -5.51
CA LEU A 51 1.14 9.96 -4.63
C LEU A 51 1.88 8.83 -3.92
N ALA A 52 2.90 8.23 -4.55
CA ALA A 52 3.72 7.20 -3.91
C ALA A 52 4.52 7.75 -2.72
N GLU A 53 5.08 8.95 -2.85
CA GLU A 53 5.79 9.65 -1.77
C GLU A 53 4.84 10.03 -0.62
N GLU A 54 3.68 10.62 -0.96
CA GLU A 54 2.63 10.95 0.03
C GLU A 54 2.18 9.70 0.81
N LYS A 55 2.01 8.57 0.10
CA LYS A 55 1.61 7.28 0.69
C LYS A 55 2.68 6.72 1.63
N ALA A 56 3.96 6.79 1.26
CA ALA A 56 5.07 6.35 2.10
C ALA A 56 5.18 7.17 3.40
N ALA A 57 4.98 8.49 3.30
CA ALA A 57 4.93 9.37 4.45
C ALA A 57 3.75 9.05 5.38
N ALA A 58 2.55 8.85 4.82
CA ALA A 58 1.35 8.49 5.57
C ALA A 58 1.50 7.13 6.29
N PHE A 59 2.07 6.12 5.60
CA PHE A 59 2.37 4.82 6.21
C PHE A 59 3.33 4.96 7.41
N SER A 60 4.35 5.81 7.27
CA SER A 60 5.32 6.06 8.34
C SER A 60 4.68 6.71 9.57
N ARG A 61 3.73 7.64 9.37
CA ARG A 61 2.94 8.26 10.45
C ARG A 61 2.03 7.23 11.14
N LEU A 62 1.26 6.46 10.38
CA LEU A 62 0.41 5.39 10.92
C LEU A 62 1.22 4.38 11.74
N ALA A 63 2.39 3.96 11.25
CA ALA A 63 3.29 3.06 11.97
C ALA A 63 3.81 3.68 13.28
N ALA A 64 4.12 4.98 13.28
CA ALA A 64 4.56 5.68 14.49
C ALA A 64 3.45 5.77 15.55
N ILE A 65 2.20 6.04 15.14
CA ILE A 65 1.07 6.07 16.06
C ILE A 65 0.80 4.68 16.64
N GLY A 66 0.83 3.63 15.80
CA GLY A 66 0.69 2.25 16.25
C GLY A 66 1.74 1.82 17.27
N ARG A 67 3.00 2.27 17.12
CA ARG A 67 4.06 2.08 18.13
C ARG A 67 3.73 2.80 19.44
N ARG A 68 3.34 4.08 19.38
CA ARG A 68 2.94 4.86 20.58
C ARG A 68 1.77 4.21 21.31
N ARG A 69 0.80 3.64 20.59
CA ARG A 69 -0.32 2.88 21.14
C ARG A 69 0.17 1.63 21.87
N ALA A 70 1.03 0.83 21.24
CA ALA A 70 1.61 -0.37 21.86
C ALA A 70 2.42 -0.03 23.13
N GLU A 71 3.27 1.00 23.09
CA GLU A 71 4.02 1.49 24.26
C GLU A 71 3.10 1.95 25.39
N THR A 72 2.00 2.63 25.05
CA THR A 72 1.03 3.12 26.04
C THR A 72 0.28 1.94 26.70
N LEU A 73 -0.11 0.92 25.92
CA LEU A 73 -0.71 -0.31 26.45
C LEU A 73 0.24 -1.09 27.38
N ILE A 74 1.50 -1.24 26.98
CA ILE A 74 2.54 -1.87 27.80
C ILE A 74 2.70 -1.08 29.11
N GLY A 75 2.81 0.25 29.01
CA GLY A 75 2.90 1.14 30.16
C GLY A 75 1.69 1.09 31.08
N ALA A 76 0.49 0.81 30.55
CA ALA A 76 -0.74 0.66 31.31
C ALA A 76 -0.94 -0.76 31.91
N GLY A 77 -0.02 -1.70 31.64
CA GLY A 77 -0.04 -3.05 32.20
C GLY A 77 -0.77 -4.10 31.37
N PHE A 78 -1.24 -3.78 30.16
CA PHE A 78 -1.91 -4.75 29.26
C PHE A 78 -0.91 -5.61 28.47
N GLY A 79 0.38 -5.26 28.49
CA GLY A 79 1.44 -5.95 27.76
C GLY A 79 1.49 -5.59 26.27
N GLY A 80 2.40 -6.22 25.53
CA GLY A 80 2.66 -5.95 24.11
C GLY A 80 2.02 -6.95 23.14
N ARG A 81 1.04 -7.74 23.60
CA ARG A 81 0.38 -8.75 22.76
C ARG A 81 -0.68 -8.11 21.87
N PRO A 82 -1.02 -8.71 20.71
CA PRO A 82 -2.06 -8.19 19.83
C PRO A 82 -3.41 -7.99 20.53
N GLU A 83 -3.73 -8.81 21.54
CA GLU A 83 -4.99 -8.77 22.28
C GLU A 83 -5.02 -7.69 23.37
N ALA A 84 -3.90 -7.01 23.64
CA ALA A 84 -3.79 -6.01 24.70
C ALA A 84 -4.77 -4.85 24.51
N PHE A 85 -5.04 -4.47 23.26
CA PHE A 85 -5.99 -3.40 22.95
C PHE A 85 -7.45 -3.79 23.23
N GLU A 86 -7.82 -5.03 22.87
CA GLU A 86 -9.15 -5.57 23.17
C GLU A 86 -9.35 -5.76 24.68
N ALA A 87 -8.30 -6.18 25.39
CA ALA A 87 -8.33 -6.27 26.85
C ALA A 87 -8.51 -4.89 27.51
N TRP A 88 -7.89 -3.83 26.97
CA TRP A 88 -8.12 -2.46 27.40
C TRP A 88 -9.56 -2.01 27.14
N LEU A 89 -10.08 -2.23 25.92
CA LEU A 89 -11.46 -1.91 25.59
C LEU A 89 -12.47 -2.63 26.48
N ALA A 90 -12.23 -3.90 26.80
CA ALA A 90 -13.09 -4.70 27.67
C ALA A 90 -13.23 -4.13 29.09
N ARG A 91 -12.20 -3.41 29.59
CA ARG A 91 -12.23 -2.73 30.89
C ARG A 91 -13.09 -1.47 30.88
N LEU A 92 -13.28 -0.84 29.74
CA LEU A 92 -14.07 0.38 29.61
C LEU A 92 -15.58 0.07 29.67
N PRO A 93 -16.40 1.02 30.15
CA PRO A 93 -17.86 0.91 30.06
C PRO A 93 -18.33 0.57 28.65
N GLU A 94 -19.45 -0.14 28.50
CA GLU A 94 -19.97 -0.49 27.17
C GLU A 94 -20.25 0.74 26.29
N LYS A 95 -20.68 1.84 26.90
CA LYS A 95 -20.96 3.11 26.20
C LYS A 95 -19.72 4.00 26.01
N ALA A 96 -18.52 3.49 26.27
CA ALA A 96 -17.30 4.27 26.10
C ALA A 96 -17.07 4.64 24.62
N PRO A 97 -16.86 5.92 24.27
CA PRO A 97 -16.64 6.36 22.88
C PRO A 97 -15.47 5.64 22.19
N ALA A 98 -14.47 5.21 22.96
CA ALA A 98 -13.31 4.46 22.45
C ALA A 98 -13.70 3.17 21.71
N ARG A 99 -14.77 2.47 22.13
CA ARG A 99 -15.25 1.26 21.45
C ARG A 99 -15.75 1.55 20.04
N ALA A 100 -16.53 2.62 19.88
CA ALA A 100 -17.01 3.06 18.57
C ALA A 100 -15.87 3.54 17.66
N ARG A 101 -14.91 4.28 18.22
CA ARG A 101 -13.70 4.74 17.51
C ARG A 101 -12.83 3.57 17.04
N TRP A 102 -12.69 2.53 17.86
CA TRP A 102 -11.98 1.32 17.48
C TRP A 102 -12.68 0.58 16.34
N GLN A 103 -14.00 0.41 16.42
CA GLN A 103 -14.76 -0.23 15.34
C GLN A 103 -14.60 0.56 14.02
N ARG A 104 -14.72 1.88 14.07
CA ARG A 104 -14.50 2.75 12.90
C ARG A 104 -13.10 2.57 12.31
N LEU A 105 -12.07 2.47 13.15
CA LEU A 105 -10.70 2.25 12.70
C LEU A 105 -10.56 0.91 11.98
N ARG A 106 -11.16 -0.16 12.52
CA ARG A 106 -11.16 -1.48 11.88
C ARG A 106 -11.86 -1.47 10.53
N ASP A 107 -13.02 -0.82 10.45
CA ASP A 107 -13.79 -0.70 9.21
C ASP A 107 -13.00 0.10 8.16
N ALA A 108 -12.35 1.20 8.57
CA ALA A 108 -11.50 2.00 7.70
C ALA A 108 -10.26 1.22 7.22
N ALA A 109 -9.66 0.39 8.08
CA ALA A 109 -8.52 -0.44 7.71
C ALA A 109 -8.92 -1.52 6.68
N ALA A 110 -10.09 -2.13 6.85
CA ALA A 110 -10.64 -3.07 5.88
C ALA A 110 -10.87 -2.39 4.51
N ARG A 111 -11.47 -1.20 4.49
CA ARG A 111 -11.63 -0.42 3.25
C ARG A 111 -10.29 -0.08 2.60
N ALA A 112 -9.29 0.32 3.38
CA ALA A 112 -7.96 0.65 2.87
C ALA A 112 -7.30 -0.57 2.22
N HIS A 113 -7.42 -1.74 2.86
CA HIS A 113 -6.95 -3.00 2.29
C HIS A 113 -7.62 -3.31 0.94
N ASP A 114 -8.93 -3.13 0.83
CA ASP A 114 -9.68 -3.41 -0.40
C ASP A 114 -9.37 -2.44 -1.54
N ILE A 115 -9.17 -1.14 -1.25
CA ILE A 115 -8.73 -0.18 -2.27
C ILE A 115 -7.30 -0.51 -2.70
N ASN A 116 -6.40 -0.78 -1.75
CA ASN A 116 -5.01 -1.10 -2.07
C ASN A 116 -4.89 -2.39 -2.92
N ARG A 117 -5.72 -3.41 -2.66
CA ARG A 117 -5.80 -4.61 -3.50
C ARG A 117 -6.21 -4.26 -4.93
N ARG A 118 -7.27 -3.45 -5.11
CA ARG A 118 -7.75 -3.01 -6.43
C ARG A 118 -6.70 -2.17 -7.18
N ASN A 119 -6.00 -1.27 -6.48
CA ASN A 119 -4.90 -0.49 -7.06
C ASN A 119 -3.79 -1.42 -7.54
N GLY A 120 -3.43 -2.45 -6.76
CA GLY A 120 -2.46 -3.46 -7.17
C GLY A 120 -2.87 -4.24 -8.42
N GLU A 121 -4.16 -4.58 -8.56
CA GLU A 121 -4.71 -5.22 -9.76
C GLU A 121 -4.63 -4.30 -11.00
N LEU A 122 -5.00 -3.02 -10.86
CA LEU A 122 -4.87 -2.02 -11.93
C LEU A 122 -3.43 -1.85 -12.41
N ILE A 123 -2.48 -1.78 -11.47
CA ILE A 123 -1.04 -1.70 -11.78
C ILE A 123 -0.61 -2.93 -12.59
N ARG A 124 -0.99 -4.14 -12.16
CA ARG A 124 -0.64 -5.38 -12.87
C ARG A 124 -1.21 -5.40 -14.29
N MET A 125 -2.47 -5.01 -14.47
CA MET A 125 -3.11 -4.96 -15.80
C MET A 125 -2.39 -3.97 -16.72
N ARG A 126 -2.04 -2.78 -16.23
CA ARG A 126 -1.28 -1.79 -17.02
C ARG A 126 0.10 -2.30 -17.43
N LEU A 127 0.81 -2.95 -16.50
CA LEU A 127 2.12 -3.55 -16.80
C LEU A 127 2.02 -4.64 -17.88
N LEU A 128 0.97 -5.46 -17.84
CA LEU A 128 0.73 -6.48 -18.86
C LEU A 128 0.47 -5.85 -20.24
N HIS A 129 -0.44 -4.87 -20.32
CA HIS A 129 -0.75 -4.18 -21.57
C HIS A 129 0.48 -3.47 -22.15
N ASN A 130 1.27 -2.79 -21.32
CA ASN A 130 2.50 -2.13 -21.77
C ASN A 130 3.52 -3.14 -22.33
N ARG A 131 3.69 -4.30 -21.69
CA ARG A 131 4.58 -5.36 -22.19
C ARG A 131 4.09 -5.93 -23.53
N GLN A 132 2.78 -6.13 -23.68
CA GLN A 132 2.19 -6.60 -24.94
C GLN A 132 2.37 -5.58 -26.06
N ALA A 133 2.09 -4.30 -25.78
CA ALA A 133 2.29 -3.22 -26.75
C ALA A 133 3.75 -3.10 -27.19
N LEU A 134 4.70 -3.15 -26.23
CA LEU A 134 6.13 -3.15 -26.53
C LEU A 134 6.54 -4.38 -27.37
N ALA A 135 6.05 -5.57 -27.04
CA ALA A 135 6.34 -6.79 -27.81
C ALA A 135 5.84 -6.68 -29.26
N LEU A 136 4.65 -6.09 -29.47
CA LEU A 136 4.11 -5.83 -30.81
C LEU A 136 4.95 -4.80 -31.57
N LEU A 137 5.30 -3.67 -30.94
CA LEU A 137 6.14 -2.64 -31.56
C LEU A 137 7.52 -3.17 -31.97
N LEU A 138 8.15 -3.98 -31.10
CA LEU A 138 9.43 -4.61 -31.39
C LEU A 138 9.31 -5.65 -32.51
N SER A 139 8.26 -6.48 -32.50
CA SER A 139 8.03 -7.44 -33.59
C SER A 139 7.81 -6.76 -34.94
N LEU A 140 7.11 -5.63 -34.97
CA LEU A 140 6.93 -4.83 -36.19
C LEU A 140 8.24 -4.17 -36.64
N ALA A 141 9.05 -3.67 -35.71
CA ALA A 141 10.36 -3.11 -36.02
C ALA A 141 11.31 -4.19 -36.58
N ASP A 142 11.32 -5.39 -36.02
CA ASP A 142 12.09 -6.53 -36.54
C ASP A 142 11.62 -6.95 -37.93
N GLN A 143 10.31 -6.97 -38.18
CA GLN A 143 9.76 -7.24 -39.52
C GLN A 143 10.15 -6.15 -40.52
N ALA A 144 10.06 -4.87 -40.14
CA ALA A 144 10.50 -3.74 -40.97
C ALA A 144 12.01 -3.73 -41.21
N ALA A 145 12.83 -4.23 -40.28
CA ALA A 145 14.26 -4.41 -40.50
C ALA A 145 14.56 -5.59 -41.44
N LEU A 146 13.69 -6.61 -41.49
CA LEU A 146 13.81 -7.76 -42.39
C LEU A 146 13.44 -7.43 -43.85
N TYR A 147 12.64 -6.39 -44.05
CA TYR A 147 12.28 -5.84 -45.36
C TYR A 147 12.95 -4.48 -45.55
N GLY A 148 14.04 -4.43 -46.34
CA GLY A 148 14.65 -3.16 -46.72
C GLY A 148 13.65 -2.25 -47.47
N PRO A 149 13.93 -0.94 -47.62
CA PRO A 149 13.06 0.01 -48.33
C PRO A 149 12.68 -0.41 -49.78
N ASP A 150 13.41 -1.35 -50.37
CA ASP A 150 13.13 -1.94 -51.70
C ASP A 150 12.27 -3.22 -51.65
N GLY A 151 11.71 -3.59 -50.49
CA GLY A 151 10.81 -4.75 -50.32
C GLY A 151 11.47 -6.13 -50.44
N GLN A 152 12.80 -6.19 -50.58
CA GLN A 152 13.53 -7.45 -50.70
C GLN A 152 13.83 -8.05 -49.32
N ALA A 153 13.39 -9.29 -49.11
CA ALA A 153 13.74 -10.07 -47.92
C ALA A 153 15.24 -10.39 -47.96
N GLN A 154 16.02 -9.94 -46.97
CA GLN A 154 17.42 -10.38 -46.87
C GLN A 154 17.46 -11.87 -46.49
N PRO A 155 18.09 -12.74 -47.31
CA PRO A 155 18.23 -14.13 -46.95
C PRO A 155 19.13 -14.24 -45.73
N ARG A 156 18.65 -14.91 -44.68
CA ARG A 156 19.47 -15.32 -43.53
C ARG A 156 20.72 -16.03 -44.09
N PRO A 157 21.95 -15.68 -43.65
CA PRO A 157 23.13 -16.44 -44.06
C PRO A 157 23.00 -17.85 -43.48
N SER A 158 22.61 -18.79 -44.33
CA SER A 158 22.60 -20.21 -44.02
C SER A 158 24.03 -20.63 -43.70
N GLY A 159 24.25 -21.09 -42.47
CA GLY A 159 25.54 -21.63 -42.04
C GLY A 159 25.99 -22.72 -43.02
N ARG A 160 27.12 -22.46 -43.69
CA ARG A 160 27.79 -23.44 -44.53
C ARG A 160 28.28 -24.57 -43.62
N GLN A 161 27.59 -25.69 -43.65
CA GLN A 161 28.10 -26.97 -43.16
C GLN A 161 29.17 -27.41 -44.17
N ILE A 162 30.44 -27.25 -43.79
CA ILE A 162 31.58 -27.78 -44.54
C ILE A 162 31.78 -29.22 -44.08
N ASP A 163 31.32 -30.17 -44.90
CA ASP A 163 31.75 -31.56 -44.84
C ASP A 163 33.23 -31.63 -45.24
N LEU A 164 34.06 -32.19 -44.36
CA LEU A 164 35.42 -32.62 -44.71
C LEU A 164 35.40 -34.12 -44.99
N ALA A 165 35.83 -34.48 -46.20
CA ALA A 165 36.23 -35.82 -46.60
C ALA A 165 37.75 -36.01 -46.36
#